data_AF-A0A7S0A269-F1
#
_entry.id   AF-A0A7S0A269-F1
#
_cell.length_a   1.000
_cell.length_b   1.000
_cell.length_c   1.000
_cell.angle_alpha   90.00
_cell.angle_beta   90.00
_cell.angle_gamma   90.00
#
_symmetry.space_group_name_H-M   'P 1'
#
loop_
_entity.id
_entity.type
_entity.pdbx_description
1 polymer ?
#
loop_
_entity_poly.entity_id
_entity_poly.type
_entity_poly.pdbx_seq_one_letter_code
_entity_poly.pdbx_strand_id
1 'polypeptide(L)'
;WMAGMGAAPEQRAHWMAGVVEGAGAVNMVEARKRAWEDLPPGFDPPSSWPTERRCFSTPASEVKGTAYCLPAVLGLCCMGAGTSSFAMYLNHHPNFSYGVTKEHRFLTIGFGKYAAPNTLTRQDMARYAVEFPVPSHTLKHGFDFSPMYVLRDGKRKAHHIHAVLGKHTRFLMLYREPAQAFCKIMLRMHSLQTRQCMAMALTEQEVAAAPEVIDLKSGTPPRQRCVALMKDFCLADMMRPWLEEFPLRQFWLM
;
A
#
# COMPACT_ATOMS: atom_id res chain seq x y z
N TRP A 1 -25.54 -1.47 -31.85
CA TRP A 1 -25.64 -2.94 -31.74
C TRP A 1 -25.65 -3.31 -30.27
N MET A 2 -26.77 -3.93 -29.84
CA MET A 2 -27.10 -4.57 -28.54
C MET A 2 -26.93 -3.73 -27.25
N ALA A 3 -28.00 -3.09 -26.74
CA ALA A 3 -28.99 -3.61 -25.78
C ALA A 3 -28.31 -4.02 -24.44
N GLY A 4 -28.42 -3.30 -23.32
CA GLY A 4 -29.51 -2.45 -22.85
C GLY A 4 -30.38 -3.13 -21.77
N MET A 5 -29.81 -3.96 -20.89
CA MET A 5 -30.52 -4.48 -19.71
C MET A 5 -30.23 -3.60 -18.49
N GLY A 6 -31.08 -2.61 -18.27
CA GLY A 6 -31.17 -1.89 -17.01
C GLY A 6 -31.98 -2.69 -16.02
N ALA A 7 -31.34 -3.27 -15.00
CA ALA A 7 -32.06 -3.83 -13.86
C ALA A 7 -32.79 -2.71 -13.10
N ALA A 8 -34.05 -2.96 -12.74
CA ALA A 8 -34.90 -2.02 -12.01
C ALA A 8 -34.32 -1.69 -10.62
N PRO A 9 -34.59 -0.49 -10.06
CA PRO A 9 -34.04 -0.05 -8.77
C PRO A 9 -34.26 -1.05 -7.62
N GLU A 10 -35.37 -1.78 -7.65
CA GLU A 10 -35.74 -2.77 -6.63
C GLU A 10 -34.84 -4.03 -6.65
N GLN A 11 -34.29 -4.40 -7.81
CA GLN A 11 -33.35 -5.51 -7.95
C GLN A 11 -31.95 -5.18 -7.39
N ARG A 12 -31.56 -3.89 -7.35
CA ARG A 12 -30.29 -3.44 -6.76
C ARG A 12 -30.30 -3.49 -5.23
N ALA A 13 -31.46 -3.25 -4.61
CA ALA A 13 -31.61 -3.35 -3.15
C ALA A 13 -31.45 -4.81 -2.67
N HIS A 14 -31.96 -5.79 -3.43
CA HIS A 14 -31.82 -7.21 -3.12
C HIS A 14 -30.36 -7.71 -3.23
N TRP A 15 -29.58 -7.18 -4.17
CA TRP A 15 -28.15 -7.51 -4.29
C TRP A 15 -27.30 -6.94 -3.15
N MET A 16 -27.65 -5.74 -2.66
CA MET A 16 -26.98 -5.13 -1.51
C MET A 16 -27.35 -5.81 -0.18
N ALA A 17 -28.61 -6.25 -0.03
CA ALA A 17 -29.07 -6.99 1.15
C ALA A 17 -28.45 -8.40 1.25
N GLY A 18 -28.37 -9.14 0.13
CA GLY A 18 -27.77 -10.48 0.10
C GLY A 18 -26.27 -10.51 0.38
N VAL A 19 -25.54 -9.42 0.10
CA VAL A 19 -24.11 -9.29 0.45
C VAL A 19 -23.91 -9.03 1.95
N VAL A 20 -24.91 -8.49 2.64
CA VAL A 20 -24.84 -8.21 4.09
C VAL A 20 -25.27 -9.43 4.91
N GLU A 21 -26.22 -10.24 4.43
CA GLU A 21 -26.70 -11.44 5.16
C GLU A 21 -25.84 -12.70 4.97
N GLY A 22 -25.00 -12.77 3.93
CA GLY A 22 -24.09 -13.90 3.68
C GLY A 22 -22.75 -13.83 4.42
N ALA A 23 -22.42 -12.69 5.02
CA ALA A 23 -21.23 -12.52 5.85
C ALA A 23 -21.51 -13.02 7.28
N GLY A 24 -21.90 -14.30 7.40
CA GLY A 24 -21.76 -15.00 8.66
C GLY A 24 -20.35 -14.77 9.19
N ALA A 25 -20.19 -14.59 10.49
CA ALA A 25 -18.91 -14.37 11.15
C ALA A 25 -17.99 -15.57 10.89
N VAL A 26 -17.42 -15.66 9.69
CA VAL A 26 -16.33 -16.56 9.40
C VAL A 26 -15.25 -16.12 10.36
N ASN A 27 -14.94 -17.00 11.31
CA ASN A 27 -13.89 -16.77 12.27
C ASN A 27 -12.67 -16.30 11.49
N MET A 28 -12.35 -15.01 11.59
CA MET A 28 -11.32 -14.41 10.74
C MET A 28 -10.00 -15.16 10.93
N VAL A 29 -9.79 -15.83 12.07
CA VAL A 29 -8.64 -16.69 12.32
C VAL A 29 -8.64 -17.95 11.44
N GLU A 30 -9.78 -18.62 11.26
CA GLU A 30 -9.89 -19.81 10.39
C GLU A 30 -9.86 -19.44 8.89
N ALA A 31 -10.50 -18.35 8.49
CA ALA A 31 -10.36 -17.84 7.12
C ALA A 31 -8.91 -17.49 6.78
N ARG A 32 -8.17 -16.92 7.75
CA ARG A 32 -6.74 -16.59 7.62
C ARG A 32 -5.86 -17.84 7.56
N LYS A 33 -6.20 -18.89 8.33
CA LYS A 33 -5.46 -20.14 8.32
C LYS A 33 -5.62 -20.90 7.01
N ARG A 34 -6.85 -20.95 6.46
CA ARG A 34 -7.12 -21.54 5.14
C ARG A 34 -6.47 -20.75 3.99
N ALA A 35 -6.53 -19.42 4.03
CA ALA A 35 -5.88 -18.59 3.01
C ALA A 35 -4.35 -18.76 2.97
N TRP A 36 -3.72 -19.19 4.07
CA TRP A 36 -2.30 -19.55 4.11
C TRP A 36 -2.04 -20.94 3.49
N GLU A 37 -2.92 -21.90 3.76
CA GLU A 37 -2.90 -23.24 3.14
C GLU A 37 -3.19 -23.18 1.62
N ASP A 38 -3.89 -22.13 1.17
CA ASP A 38 -4.20 -21.86 -0.25
C ASP A 38 -3.11 -21.06 -0.99
N LEU A 39 -2.06 -20.58 -0.31
CA LEU A 39 -0.89 -20.07 -1.05
C LEU A 39 -0.27 -21.24 -1.80
N PRO A 40 0.09 -21.08 -3.08
CA PRO A 40 0.62 -22.19 -3.87
C PRO A 40 1.83 -22.79 -3.12
N PRO A 41 1.84 -24.12 -2.88
CA PRO A 41 2.96 -24.77 -2.21
C PRO A 41 4.24 -24.46 -3.00
N GLY A 42 5.20 -23.78 -2.36
CA GLY A 42 6.43 -23.31 -3.01
C GLY A 42 6.64 -21.80 -3.05
N PHE A 43 5.94 -20.99 -2.25
CA PHE A 43 6.44 -19.64 -1.93
C PHE A 43 7.65 -19.74 -0.97
N ASP A 44 8.73 -20.37 -1.44
CA ASP A 44 10.04 -20.15 -0.86
C ASP A 44 10.53 -18.79 -1.36
N PRO A 45 11.02 -17.89 -0.49
CA PRO A 45 11.68 -16.69 -0.96
C PRO A 45 12.79 -17.14 -1.92
N PRO A 46 12.79 -16.73 -3.21
CA PRO A 46 13.77 -17.21 -4.16
C PRO A 46 15.18 -17.05 -3.59
N SER A 47 16.09 -17.98 -3.93
CA SER A 47 17.50 -17.95 -3.49
C SER A 47 18.23 -16.63 -3.82
N SER A 48 17.60 -15.76 -4.61
CA SER A 48 18.03 -14.40 -4.98
C SER A 48 17.62 -13.29 -3.98
N TRP A 49 16.99 -13.62 -2.85
CA TRP A 49 16.65 -12.63 -1.82
C TRP A 49 17.90 -12.07 -1.13
N PRO A 50 17.84 -10.82 -0.62
CA PRO A 50 19.02 -10.16 -0.07
C PRO A 50 19.41 -10.85 1.23
N THR A 51 20.59 -11.47 1.27
CA THR A 51 21.16 -12.04 2.50
C THR A 51 21.75 -10.97 3.40
N GLU A 52 22.17 -9.85 2.81
CA GLU A 52 22.81 -8.74 3.52
C GLU A 52 21.78 -7.78 4.13
N ARG A 53 21.83 -7.62 5.46
CA ARG A 53 21.02 -6.65 6.20
C ARG A 53 21.81 -5.37 6.40
N ARG A 54 21.17 -4.23 6.13
CA ARG A 54 21.78 -2.91 6.39
C ARG A 54 21.31 -2.37 7.72
N CYS A 55 22.05 -2.77 8.74
CA CYS A 55 21.71 -2.44 10.11
C CYS A 55 22.49 -1.21 10.60
N PHE A 56 21.84 -0.45 11.46
CA PHE A 56 22.39 0.70 12.15
C PHE A 56 22.74 0.29 13.57
N SER A 57 23.76 0.93 14.13
CA SER A 57 24.15 0.77 15.53
C SER A 57 22.95 1.05 16.44
N THR A 58 22.73 0.18 17.41
CA THR A 58 21.68 0.30 18.42
C THR A 58 21.80 1.65 19.15
N PRO A 59 20.74 2.45 19.24
CA PRO A 59 20.64 3.54 20.19
C PRO A 59 21.07 3.09 21.60
N ALA A 60 21.83 3.93 22.31
CA ALA A 60 22.38 3.59 23.63
C ALA A 60 21.30 3.26 24.69
N SER A 61 20.05 3.62 24.43
CA SER A 61 18.89 3.42 25.32
C SER A 61 18.15 2.09 25.12
N GLU A 62 18.61 1.19 24.26
CA GLU A 62 17.75 0.09 23.77
C GLU A 62 18.17 -1.33 24.16
N VAL A 63 17.19 -2.22 24.06
CA VAL A 63 17.22 -3.62 24.50
C VAL A 63 18.38 -4.36 23.84
N LYS A 64 19.29 -4.90 24.66
CA LYS A 64 20.39 -5.77 24.20
C LYS A 64 19.84 -6.88 23.30
N GLY A 65 20.43 -7.05 22.12
CA GLY A 65 20.05 -8.11 21.18
C GLY A 65 19.00 -7.72 20.13
N THR A 66 18.68 -6.43 19.98
CA THR A 66 17.91 -5.89 18.85
C THR A 66 18.82 -5.22 17.84
N ALA A 67 18.57 -5.44 16.55
CA ALA A 67 19.19 -4.73 15.45
C ALA A 67 18.11 -3.93 14.68
N TYR A 68 18.49 -2.78 14.16
CA TYR A 68 17.62 -1.88 13.40
C TYR A 68 18.11 -1.82 11.97
N CYS A 69 17.36 -2.42 11.06
CA CYS A 69 17.83 -2.62 9.70
C CYS A 69 16.87 -2.00 8.70
N LEU A 70 17.40 -1.34 7.68
CA LEU A 70 16.58 -0.86 6.57
C LEU A 70 15.82 -2.02 5.92
N PRO A 71 14.62 -1.77 5.39
CA PRO A 71 13.85 -2.82 4.75
C PRO A 71 14.63 -3.35 3.53
N ALA A 72 14.67 -4.67 3.41
CA ALA A 72 15.23 -5.36 2.26
C ALA A 72 14.23 -5.35 1.09
N VAL A 73 12.94 -5.30 1.40
CA VAL A 73 11.85 -5.36 0.43
C VAL A 73 10.94 -4.15 0.53
N LEU A 74 10.63 -3.54 -0.61
CA LEU A 74 9.63 -2.49 -0.73
C LEU A 74 8.45 -2.98 -1.56
N GLY A 75 7.26 -2.74 -1.05
CA GLY A 75 6.00 -2.97 -1.74
C GLY A 75 5.64 -1.80 -2.64
N LEU A 76 5.59 -2.05 -3.95
CA LEU A 76 5.20 -1.10 -4.98
C LEU A 76 3.84 -1.47 -5.54
N CYS A 77 2.85 -0.60 -5.42
CA CYS A 77 1.47 -1.01 -5.67
C CYS A 77 0.56 0.19 -5.84
N CYS A 78 -0.46 0.03 -6.67
CA CYS A 78 -1.55 0.98 -6.69
C CYS A 78 -2.33 0.91 -5.37
N MET A 79 -2.95 2.03 -4.98
CA MET A 79 -3.91 2.00 -3.88
C MET A 79 -5.01 0.96 -4.18
N GLY A 80 -5.56 0.32 -3.14
CA GLY A 80 -6.65 -0.65 -3.34
C GLY A 80 -6.22 -2.05 -3.83
N ALA A 81 -4.93 -2.26 -4.11
CA ALA A 81 -4.37 -3.54 -4.54
C ALA A 81 -4.36 -4.66 -3.48
N GLY A 82 -4.84 -4.41 -2.25
CA GLY A 82 -4.85 -5.42 -1.19
C GLY A 82 -3.57 -5.51 -0.36
N THR A 83 -2.74 -4.47 -0.42
CA THR A 83 -1.43 -4.37 0.25
C THR A 83 -1.50 -4.57 1.76
N SER A 84 -2.59 -4.17 2.39
CA SER A 84 -2.77 -4.35 3.84
C SER A 84 -2.93 -5.82 4.20
N SER A 85 -3.74 -6.56 3.46
CA SER A 85 -3.93 -8.00 3.66
C SER A 85 -2.64 -8.75 3.34
N PHE A 86 -2.00 -8.42 2.21
CA PHE A 86 -0.73 -9.05 1.82
C PHE A 86 0.39 -8.80 2.85
N ALA A 87 0.58 -7.55 3.29
CA ALA A 87 1.55 -7.22 4.32
C ALA A 87 1.28 -7.96 5.64
N MET A 88 0.01 -8.13 6.03
CA MET A 88 -0.34 -8.94 7.18
C MET A 88 0.10 -10.40 6.99
N TYR A 89 -0.19 -11.03 5.85
CA TYR A 89 0.23 -12.41 5.59
C TYR A 89 1.75 -12.54 5.56
N LEU A 90 2.45 -11.64 4.85
CA LEU A 90 3.91 -11.65 4.79
C LEU A 90 4.55 -11.48 6.18
N ASN A 91 3.93 -10.70 7.08
CA ASN A 91 4.42 -10.51 8.45
C ASN A 91 4.29 -11.76 9.33
N HIS A 92 3.45 -12.74 8.96
CA HIS A 92 3.40 -14.02 9.66
C HIS A 92 4.53 -14.96 9.24
N HIS A 93 5.24 -14.67 8.15
CA HIS A 93 6.36 -15.48 7.70
C HIS A 93 7.54 -15.38 8.68
N PRO A 94 8.21 -16.50 9.02
CA PRO A 94 9.28 -16.50 10.03
C PRO A 94 10.47 -15.59 9.69
N ASN A 95 10.68 -15.29 8.42
CA ASN A 95 11.80 -14.47 7.93
C ASN A 95 11.41 -13.04 7.52
N PHE A 96 10.16 -12.61 7.73
CA PHE A 96 9.73 -11.25 7.35
C PHE A 96 9.06 -10.51 8.51
N SER A 97 9.21 -9.19 8.49
CA SER A 97 8.52 -8.30 9.40
C SER A 97 8.33 -6.93 8.74
N TYR A 98 7.17 -6.32 8.88
CA TYR A 98 7.05 -4.89 8.59
C TYR A 98 7.55 -4.02 9.73
N GLY A 99 8.04 -4.59 10.84
CA GLY A 99 8.53 -3.81 11.97
C GLY A 99 7.39 -3.35 12.88
N VAL A 100 7.42 -2.08 13.29
CA VAL A 100 6.47 -1.52 14.26
C VAL A 100 5.08 -1.31 13.64
N THR A 101 5.02 -0.82 12.40
CA THR A 101 3.76 -0.53 11.71
C THR A 101 3.81 -0.86 10.22
N LYS A 102 2.68 -0.85 9.53
CA LYS A 102 2.65 -0.84 8.05
C LYS A 102 2.60 0.59 7.53
N GLU A 103 3.00 0.79 6.28
CA GLU A 103 2.96 2.10 5.62
C GLU A 103 3.75 3.16 6.38
N HIS A 104 5.06 2.95 6.53
CA HIS A 104 5.93 3.92 7.21
C HIS A 104 5.93 5.29 6.53
N ARG A 105 5.61 5.31 5.22
CA ARG A 105 5.50 6.53 4.41
C ARG A 105 6.75 7.40 4.42
N PHE A 106 7.86 6.87 4.91
CA PHE A 106 9.12 7.59 5.09
C PHE A 106 9.59 8.22 3.78
N LEU A 107 9.57 7.42 2.70
CA LEU A 107 9.98 7.84 1.36
C LEU A 107 8.88 8.63 0.61
N THR A 108 7.73 8.89 1.25
CA THR A 108 6.63 9.68 0.67
C THR A 108 6.40 11.03 1.34
N ILE A 109 6.52 11.08 2.67
CA ILE A 109 6.35 12.30 3.48
C ILE A 109 7.69 13.05 3.58
N GLY A 110 8.81 12.34 3.37
CA GLY A 110 10.18 12.80 3.63
C GLY A 110 10.76 13.85 2.68
N PHE A 111 10.08 14.29 1.61
CA PHE A 111 10.60 15.37 0.77
C PHE A 111 10.21 16.79 1.22
N GLY A 112 9.36 16.92 2.24
CA GLY A 112 8.78 18.22 2.61
C GLY A 112 8.90 18.67 4.07
N LYS A 113 9.24 17.81 5.03
CA LYS A 113 9.34 18.21 6.46
C LYS A 113 10.68 17.99 7.15
N TYR A 114 11.55 17.10 6.65
CA TYR A 114 12.81 16.74 7.35
C TYR A 114 14.07 16.73 6.47
N ALA A 115 13.92 16.85 5.15
CA ALA A 115 15.05 16.97 4.24
C ALA A 115 14.85 18.23 3.41
N ALA A 116 15.91 19.02 3.26
CA ALA A 116 16.03 19.85 2.06
C ALA A 116 15.79 18.94 0.84
N PRO A 117 15.20 19.43 -0.26
CA PRO A 117 14.69 18.61 -1.36
C PRO A 117 15.63 17.50 -1.90
N ASN A 118 16.92 17.50 -1.60
CA ASN A 118 17.91 16.70 -2.30
C ASN A 118 18.89 15.90 -1.42
N THR A 119 18.71 15.76 -0.10
CA THR A 119 19.68 14.98 0.70
C THR A 119 19.04 14.20 1.84
N LEU A 120 18.72 12.92 1.58
CA LEU A 120 18.51 11.95 2.65
C LEU A 120 19.86 11.69 3.33
N THR A 121 19.97 12.02 4.61
CA THR A 121 21.21 11.83 5.37
C THR A 121 21.28 10.42 5.95
N ARG A 122 22.48 10.01 6.40
CA ARG A 122 22.66 8.78 7.18
C ARG A 122 21.80 8.76 8.45
N GLN A 123 21.55 9.91 9.07
CA GLN A 123 20.71 10.02 10.27
C GLN A 123 19.24 9.78 9.94
N ASP A 124 18.76 10.27 8.80
CA ASP A 124 17.39 10.00 8.34
C ASP A 124 17.19 8.51 8.12
N MET A 125 18.20 7.82 7.57
CA MET A 125 18.17 6.37 7.42
C MET A 125 18.22 5.61 8.73
N ALA A 126 18.99 6.09 9.70
CA ALA A 126 18.99 5.51 11.04
C ALA A 126 17.59 5.64 11.66
N ARG A 127 16.93 6.81 11.53
CA ARG A 127 15.54 7.01 11.99
C ARG A 127 14.57 6.07 11.29
N TYR A 128 14.71 5.88 9.99
CA TYR A 128 13.86 4.94 9.26
C TYR A 128 14.10 3.49 9.70
N ALA A 129 15.35 3.11 9.94
CA ALA A 129 15.71 1.76 10.38
C ALA A 129 15.15 1.42 11.78
N VAL A 130 14.95 2.41 12.65
CA VAL A 130 14.35 2.22 13.99
C VAL A 130 12.95 1.60 13.91
N GLU A 131 12.23 1.85 12.82
CA GLU A 131 10.90 1.29 12.59
C GLU A 131 10.91 -0.22 12.31
N PHE A 132 12.09 -0.83 12.07
CA PHE A 132 12.26 -2.24 11.77
C PHE A 132 13.13 -2.95 12.81
N PRO A 133 12.69 -3.05 14.08
CA PRO A 133 13.40 -3.82 15.08
C PRO A 133 13.37 -5.31 14.71
N VAL A 134 14.54 -5.92 14.62
CA VAL A 134 14.68 -7.37 14.44
C VAL A 134 15.60 -7.94 15.52
N PRO A 135 15.25 -9.06 16.17
CA PRO A 135 16.18 -9.71 17.08
C PRO A 135 17.47 -10.08 16.34
N SER A 136 18.63 -9.73 16.87
CA SER A 136 19.93 -9.83 16.17
C SER A 136 20.26 -11.25 15.72
N HIS A 137 19.77 -12.25 16.45
CA HIS A 137 19.96 -13.68 16.19
C HIS A 137 18.96 -14.26 15.16
N THR A 138 17.97 -13.48 14.71
CA THR A 138 17.00 -13.94 13.70
C THR A 138 17.42 -13.51 12.30
N LEU A 139 17.00 -14.28 11.30
CA LEU A 139 17.14 -13.94 9.87
C LEU A 139 15.95 -13.11 9.34
N LYS A 140 15.22 -12.43 10.22
CA LYS A 140 14.08 -11.60 9.79
C LYS A 140 14.56 -10.41 8.97
N HIS A 141 13.92 -10.20 7.82
CA HIS A 141 14.10 -9.05 6.95
C HIS A 141 12.94 -8.08 7.11
N GLY A 142 13.27 -6.79 7.23
CA GLY A 142 12.29 -5.70 7.18
C GLY A 142 11.68 -5.60 5.78
N PHE A 143 10.38 -5.29 5.70
CA PHE A 143 9.74 -4.89 4.46
C PHE A 143 8.78 -3.72 4.69
N ASP A 144 8.56 -2.89 3.66
CA ASP A 144 7.60 -1.78 3.77
C ASP A 144 6.68 -1.69 2.55
N PHE A 145 5.38 -1.78 2.78
CA PHE A 145 4.35 -1.55 1.77
C PHE A 145 3.74 -0.17 1.96
N SER A 146 4.17 0.78 1.13
CA SER A 146 3.54 2.10 1.05
C SER A 146 3.03 2.32 -0.38
N PRO A 147 1.72 2.17 -0.65
CA PRO A 147 1.15 2.38 -1.99
C PRO A 147 1.43 3.76 -2.60
N MET A 148 1.78 4.72 -1.74
CA MET A 148 2.19 6.06 -2.13
C MET A 148 3.56 6.12 -2.83
N TYR A 149 4.36 5.05 -2.84
CA TYR A 149 5.67 5.03 -3.49
C TYR A 149 5.60 5.22 -4.99
N VAL A 150 4.68 4.54 -5.67
CA VAL A 150 4.57 4.59 -7.14
C VAL A 150 3.73 5.76 -7.65
N LEU A 151 2.90 6.35 -6.78
CA LEU A 151 2.13 7.56 -7.08
C LEU A 151 3.04 8.79 -7.10
N ARG A 152 2.71 9.81 -7.91
CA ARG A 152 3.30 11.18 -8.01
C ARG A 152 4.78 11.34 -7.62
N ASP A 153 5.59 11.90 -8.50
CA ASP A 153 7.05 12.02 -8.33
C ASP A 153 7.79 10.67 -8.27
N GLY A 154 7.22 9.64 -8.93
CA GLY A 154 7.80 8.28 -8.97
C GLY A 154 9.25 8.26 -9.42
N LYS A 155 9.63 9.10 -10.39
CA LYS A 155 11.03 9.25 -10.85
C LYS A 155 11.97 9.72 -9.74
N ARG A 156 11.59 10.80 -9.03
CA ARG A 156 12.39 11.34 -7.92
C ARG A 156 12.49 10.34 -6.78
N LYS A 157 11.39 9.65 -6.45
CA LYS A 157 11.36 8.60 -5.42
C LYS A 157 12.26 7.42 -5.80
N ALA A 158 12.15 6.91 -7.02
CA ALA A 158 12.97 5.82 -7.52
C ALA A 158 14.46 6.17 -7.41
N HIS A 159 14.86 7.35 -7.91
CA HIS A 159 16.23 7.83 -7.82
C HIS A 159 16.76 7.91 -6.39
N HIS A 160 15.99 8.47 -5.46
CA HIS A 160 16.41 8.57 -4.06
C HIS A 160 16.49 7.21 -3.37
N ILE A 161 15.54 6.31 -3.66
CA ILE A 161 15.59 4.94 -3.15
C ILE A 161 16.79 4.21 -3.74
N HIS A 162 17.17 4.49 -4.99
CA HIS A 162 18.35 3.89 -5.58
C HIS A 162 19.63 4.41 -4.91
N ALA A 163 19.73 5.71 -4.68
CA ALA A 163 20.88 6.30 -3.98
C ALA A 163 21.07 5.77 -2.55
N VAL A 164 19.96 5.51 -1.85
CA VAL A 164 19.98 5.12 -0.44
C VAL A 164 19.93 3.60 -0.26
N LEU A 165 18.93 2.99 -0.89
CA LEU A 165 18.63 1.58 -0.73
C LEU A 165 19.33 0.71 -1.80
N GLY A 166 19.73 1.27 -2.94
CA GLY A 166 20.67 0.65 -3.89
C GLY A 166 20.30 -0.75 -4.39
N LYS A 167 21.34 -1.46 -4.86
CA LYS A 167 21.27 -2.80 -5.49
C LYS A 167 20.72 -3.94 -4.62
N HIS A 168 20.65 -3.72 -3.31
CA HIS A 168 20.21 -4.74 -2.35
C HIS A 168 18.70 -4.73 -2.14
N THR A 169 18.01 -3.68 -2.59
CA THR A 169 16.56 -3.57 -2.45
C THR A 169 15.86 -4.51 -3.41
N ARG A 170 14.66 -4.90 -3.04
CA ARG A 170 13.81 -5.84 -3.73
C ARG A 170 12.40 -5.28 -3.75
N PHE A 171 11.70 -5.42 -4.86
CA PHE A 171 10.41 -4.79 -5.09
C PHE A 171 9.33 -5.84 -5.28
N LEU A 172 8.38 -5.88 -4.36
CA LEU A 172 7.17 -6.68 -4.52
C LEU A 172 6.09 -5.80 -5.13
N MET A 173 5.68 -6.16 -6.33
CA MET A 173 4.62 -5.47 -7.06
C MET A 173 3.31 -6.21 -6.89
N LEU A 174 2.35 -5.58 -6.21
CA LEU A 174 1.00 -6.13 -6.13
C LEU A 174 0.15 -5.52 -7.24
N TYR A 175 -0.28 -6.37 -8.16
CA TYR A 175 -1.18 -5.96 -9.22
C TYR A 175 -2.63 -6.23 -8.86
N ARG A 176 -3.47 -5.25 -9.18
CA ARG A 176 -4.91 -5.44 -9.27
C ARG A 176 -5.37 -4.77 -10.54
N GLU A 177 -6.38 -5.38 -11.17
CA GLU A 177 -7.05 -4.77 -12.31
C GLU A 177 -7.44 -3.30 -11.97
N PRO A 178 -7.01 -2.32 -12.79
CA PRO A 178 -7.15 -0.89 -12.50
C PRO A 178 -8.57 -0.44 -12.19
N ALA A 179 -9.59 -0.92 -12.91
CA ALA A 179 -10.97 -0.54 -12.67
C ALA A 179 -11.45 -1.03 -11.30
N GLN A 180 -11.11 -2.25 -10.90
CA GLN A 180 -11.42 -2.76 -9.56
C GLN A 180 -10.70 -1.98 -8.45
N ALA A 181 -9.41 -1.68 -8.64
CA ALA A 181 -8.64 -0.88 -7.67
C ALA A 181 -9.24 0.52 -7.50
N PHE A 182 -9.60 1.15 -8.61
CA PHE A 182 -10.28 2.44 -8.66
C PHE A 182 -11.64 2.40 -7.95
N CYS A 183 -12.52 1.46 -8.31
CA CYS A 183 -13.84 1.30 -7.68
C CYS A 183 -13.72 1.13 -6.17
N LYS A 184 -12.76 0.32 -5.68
CA LYS A 184 -12.54 0.12 -4.24
C LYS A 184 -12.17 1.42 -3.52
N ILE A 185 -11.38 2.28 -4.15
CA ILE A 185 -10.99 3.57 -3.57
C ILE A 185 -12.14 4.56 -3.61
N MET A 186 -12.89 4.60 -4.69
CA MET A 186 -14.08 5.43 -4.78
C MET A 186 -15.10 5.07 -3.70
N LEU A 187 -15.36 3.78 -3.48
CA LEU A 187 -16.20 3.29 -2.38
C LEU A 187 -15.66 3.71 -1.02
N ARG A 188 -14.33 3.61 -0.81
CA ARG A 188 -13.70 4.05 0.44
C ARG A 188 -13.85 5.56 0.63
N MET A 189 -13.56 6.37 -0.39
CA MET A 189 -13.69 7.83 -0.33
C MET A 189 -15.12 8.24 -0.03
N HIS A 190 -16.09 7.63 -0.70
CA HIS A 190 -17.51 7.85 -0.43
C HIS A 190 -17.84 7.51 1.03
N SER A 191 -17.44 6.32 1.51
CA SER A 191 -17.68 5.91 2.90
C SER A 191 -17.04 6.84 3.94
N LEU A 192 -15.86 7.40 3.65
CA LEU A 192 -15.17 8.34 4.52
C LEU A 192 -15.87 9.69 4.52
N GLN A 193 -16.33 10.18 3.38
CA GLN A 193 -17.13 11.40 3.30
C GLN A 193 -18.46 11.25 4.03
N THR A 194 -19.17 10.12 3.84
CA THR A 194 -20.40 9.85 4.58
C THR A 194 -20.13 9.80 6.08
N ARG A 195 -19.05 9.15 6.53
CA ARG A 195 -18.66 9.12 7.95
C ARG A 195 -18.23 10.48 8.49
N GLN A 196 -17.52 11.29 7.71
CA GLN A 196 -17.14 12.65 8.11
C GLN A 196 -18.35 13.56 8.22
N CYS A 197 -19.30 13.50 7.29
CA CYS A 197 -20.56 14.23 7.38
C CYS A 197 -21.37 13.79 8.61
N MET A 198 -21.45 12.48 8.87
CA MET A 198 -22.11 11.95 10.07
C MET A 198 -21.39 12.32 11.38
N ALA A 199 -20.06 12.37 11.38
CA ALA A 199 -19.26 12.66 12.58
C ALA A 199 -19.16 14.16 12.89
N MET A 200 -19.30 15.03 11.89
CA MET A 200 -19.10 16.48 12.04
C MET A 200 -20.39 17.27 12.33
N ALA A 201 -21.57 16.64 12.42
CA ALA A 201 -22.85 17.34 12.60
C ALA A 201 -22.97 18.58 11.68
N LEU A 202 -22.46 18.45 10.44
CA LEU A 202 -22.43 19.55 9.49
C LEU A 202 -23.87 19.91 9.14
N THR A 203 -24.17 21.20 9.20
CA THR A 203 -25.44 21.73 8.73
C THR A 203 -25.58 21.49 7.22
N GLU A 204 -26.81 21.38 6.69
CA GLU A 204 -27.05 21.17 5.25
C GLU A 204 -26.32 22.20 4.37
N GLN A 205 -26.12 23.42 4.89
CA GLN A 205 -25.36 24.49 4.24
C GLN A 205 -23.86 24.20 4.12
N GLU A 206 -23.23 23.60 5.13
CA GLU A 206 -21.80 23.29 5.12
C GLU A 206 -21.49 22.10 4.21
N VAL A 207 -22.41 21.14 4.11
CA VAL A 207 -22.35 20.04 3.14
C VAL A 207 -22.47 20.57 1.70
N ALA A 208 -23.32 21.58 1.47
CA ALA A 208 -23.48 22.22 0.16
C ALA A 208 -22.28 23.09 -0.26
N ALA A 209 -21.49 23.60 0.70
CA ALA A 209 -20.31 24.43 0.45
C ALA A 209 -19.01 23.62 0.28
N ALA A 210 -19.00 22.32 0.60
CA ALA A 210 -17.84 21.47 0.40
C ALA A 210 -17.53 21.35 -1.10
N PRO A 211 -16.25 21.50 -1.53
CA PRO A 211 -15.89 21.41 -2.94
C PRO A 211 -16.35 20.06 -3.50
N GLU A 212 -17.23 20.07 -4.50
CA GLU A 212 -17.85 18.89 -5.09
C GLU A 212 -16.78 17.86 -5.51
N VAL A 213 -16.51 16.88 -4.64
CA VAL A 213 -15.66 15.74 -4.96
C VAL A 213 -16.46 14.67 -5.71
N ILE A 214 -17.76 14.64 -5.44
CA ILE A 214 -18.79 13.79 -6.02
C ILE A 214 -19.97 14.72 -6.21
N ASP A 215 -20.57 14.77 -7.40
CA ASP A 215 -21.86 15.43 -7.56
C ASP A 215 -22.85 14.68 -6.68
N LEU A 216 -23.23 15.28 -5.54
CA LEU A 216 -24.05 14.63 -4.53
C LEU A 216 -25.47 14.32 -5.04
N LYS A 217 -25.91 14.95 -6.15
CA LYS A 217 -27.20 14.66 -6.78
C LYS A 217 -27.15 13.44 -7.70
N SER A 218 -26.03 13.19 -8.37
CA SER A 218 -25.87 12.03 -9.26
C SER A 218 -25.10 10.86 -8.64
N GLY A 219 -24.39 11.08 -7.54
CA GLY A 219 -23.47 10.12 -6.94
C GLY A 219 -22.23 9.83 -7.80
N THR A 220 -22.04 10.55 -8.91
CA THR A 220 -20.93 10.32 -9.85
C THR A 220 -19.86 11.41 -9.74
N PRO A 221 -18.56 11.07 -9.68
CA PRO A 221 -17.50 12.06 -9.76
C PRO A 221 -17.44 12.63 -11.19
N PRO A 222 -17.05 13.90 -11.37
CA PRO A 222 -16.89 14.48 -12.70
C PRO A 222 -16.00 13.59 -13.59
N ARG A 223 -16.44 13.29 -14.81
CA ARG A 223 -15.75 12.36 -15.74
C ARG A 223 -14.27 12.68 -15.91
N GLN A 224 -13.92 13.96 -15.99
CA GLN A 224 -12.53 14.42 -16.10
C GLN A 224 -11.69 14.02 -14.87
N ARG A 225 -12.27 14.06 -13.67
CA ARG A 225 -11.62 13.65 -12.42
C ARG A 225 -11.47 12.14 -12.32
N CYS A 226 -12.48 11.38 -12.76
CA CYS A 226 -12.37 9.92 -12.88
C CYS A 226 -11.25 9.52 -13.83
N VAL A 227 -11.17 10.15 -15.01
CA VAL A 227 -10.10 9.89 -15.99
C VAL A 227 -8.72 10.24 -15.43
N ALA A 228 -8.59 11.37 -14.74
CA ALA A 228 -7.34 11.75 -14.09
C ALA A 228 -6.93 10.72 -13.01
N LEU A 229 -7.86 10.30 -12.17
CA LEU A 229 -7.61 9.29 -11.14
C LEU A 229 -7.28 7.93 -11.76
N MET A 230 -7.95 7.51 -12.84
CA MET A 230 -7.65 6.25 -13.53
C MET A 230 -6.22 6.20 -14.08
N LYS A 231 -5.65 7.34 -14.49
CA LYS A 231 -4.22 7.41 -14.88
C LYS A 231 -3.30 7.06 -13.72
N ASP A 232 -3.67 7.42 -12.49
CA ASP A 232 -2.95 7.04 -11.26
C ASP A 232 -3.09 5.53 -10.92
N PHE A 233 -3.87 4.75 -11.69
CA PHE A 233 -3.96 3.28 -11.57
C PHE A 233 -3.29 2.54 -12.72
N CYS A 234 -2.76 3.25 -13.72
CA CYS A 234 -1.99 2.61 -14.79
C CYS A 234 -0.63 2.16 -14.23
N LEU A 235 -0.53 0.90 -13.82
CA LEU A 235 0.70 0.38 -13.21
C LEU A 235 1.91 0.51 -14.16
N ALA A 236 1.73 0.27 -15.46
CA ALA A 236 2.80 0.41 -16.44
C ALA A 236 3.41 1.81 -16.45
N ASP A 237 2.58 2.86 -16.43
CA ASP A 237 3.04 4.25 -16.42
C ASP A 237 3.70 4.62 -15.09
N MET A 238 3.13 4.18 -13.97
CA MET A 238 3.70 4.42 -12.65
C MET A 238 5.04 3.71 -12.43
N MET A 239 5.22 2.54 -13.05
CA MET A 239 6.41 1.71 -12.88
C MET A 239 7.54 2.08 -13.84
N ARG A 240 7.25 2.76 -14.95
CA ARG A 240 8.27 3.17 -15.91
C ARG A 240 9.49 3.84 -15.25
N PRO A 241 9.34 4.86 -14.37
CA PRO A 241 10.50 5.50 -13.75
C PRO A 241 11.29 4.57 -12.82
N TRP A 242 10.65 3.54 -12.27
CA TRP A 242 11.32 2.55 -11.42
C TRP A 242 12.12 1.55 -12.24
N LEU A 243 11.58 1.13 -13.38
CA LEU A 243 12.26 0.22 -14.30
C LEU A 243 13.42 0.91 -15.05
N GLU A 244 13.38 2.24 -15.18
CA GLU A 244 14.52 3.04 -15.66
C GLU A 244 15.66 3.12 -14.64
N GLU A 245 15.34 3.17 -13.34
CA GLU A 245 16.35 3.32 -12.28
C GLU A 245 16.88 1.98 -11.75
N PHE A 246 16.08 0.91 -11.79
CA PHE A 246 16.44 -0.39 -11.23
C PHE A 246 16.32 -1.52 -12.27
N PRO A 247 17.25 -2.50 -12.29
CA PRO A 247 17.14 -3.67 -13.15
C PRO A 247 15.93 -4.53 -12.83
N LEU A 248 15.30 -5.08 -13.87
CA LEU A 248 14.08 -5.89 -13.79
C LEU A 248 14.17 -7.06 -12.79
N ARG A 249 15.35 -7.66 -12.62
CA ARG A 249 15.60 -8.75 -11.65
C ARG A 249 15.34 -8.40 -10.18
N GLN A 250 15.20 -7.11 -9.85
CA GLN A 250 14.86 -6.67 -8.50
C GLN A 250 13.34 -6.66 -8.25
N PHE A 251 12.51 -6.89 -9.27
CA PHE A 251 11.05 -6.83 -9.18
C PHE A 251 10.44 -8.23 -9.24
N TRP A 252 9.43 -8.47 -8.41
CA TRP A 252 8.51 -9.61 -8.55
C TRP A 252 7.09 -9.10 -8.63
N LEU A 253 6.35 -9.62 -9.61
CA LEU A 253 4.94 -9.34 -9.78
C LEU A 253 4.13 -10.42 -9.07
N MET A 254 3.18 -10.00 -8.24
CA MET A 254 2.28 -10.82 -7.43
C MET A 254 0.83 -10.44 -7.72
#